data_AF-A0A2W2MBV4-F1
#
_entry.id   AF-A0A2W2MBV4-F1
#
_cell.length_a   1.000
_cell.length_b   1.000
_cell.length_c   1.000
_cell.angle_alpha   90.00
_cell.angle_beta   90.00
_cell.angle_gamma   90.00
#
_symmetry.space_group_name_H-M   'P 1'
#
loop_
_entity.id
_entity.type
_entity.pdbx_description
1 polymer ?
#
loop_
_entity_poly.entity_id
_entity_poly.type
_entity_poly.pdbx_seq_one_letter_code
_entity_poly.pdbx_strand_id
1 'polypeptide(L)' 'MGQCPQCGGSAQPDPEHSGVLWCLTCWHAWTLPRERHCPGYRPALNAALRMLDAYRDLCR' A
#
# COMPACT_ATOMS: atom_id res chain seq x y z
N MET A 1 -3.70 -12.08 -9.97
CA MET A 1 -5.04 -11.47 -10.04
C MET A 1 -5.37 -10.94 -8.65
N GLY A 2 -5.68 -9.64 -8.53
CA GLY A 2 -5.92 -8.98 -7.24
C GLY A 2 -7.39 -9.04 -6.82
N GLN A 3 -7.67 -8.71 -5.56
CA GLN A 3 -9.04 -8.49 -5.05
C GLN A 3 -9.36 -7.00 -5.04
N CYS A 4 -10.62 -6.66 -5.27
CA CYS A 4 -11.10 -5.29 -5.20
C CYS A 4 -11.05 -4.79 -3.75
N PRO A 5 -10.41 -3.64 -3.49
CA PRO A 5 -10.32 -3.08 -2.13
C PRO A 5 -11.67 -2.62 -1.58
N GLN A 6 -12.68 -2.42 -2.44
CA GLN A 6 -13.97 -1.88 -2.04
C GLN A 6 -15.02 -2.96 -1.72
N CYS A 7 -15.03 -4.07 -2.47
CA CYS A 7 -16.06 -5.10 -2.35
C CYS A 7 -15.52 -6.52 -2.17
N GLY A 8 -14.19 -6.72 -2.20
CA GLY A 8 -13.57 -8.05 -2.15
C GLY A 8 -13.75 -8.89 -3.43
N GLY A 9 -14.46 -8.35 -4.43
CA GLY A 9 -14.67 -9.00 -5.72
C GLY A 9 -13.39 -9.18 -6.53
N SER A 10 -13.48 -9.89 -7.64
CA SER A 10 -12.31 -10.10 -8.52
C SER A 10 -11.93 -8.81 -9.25
N ALA A 11 -10.65 -8.47 -9.23
CA ALA A 11 -10.08 -7.38 -10.01
C ALA A 11 -9.46 -7.92 -11.30
N GLN A 12 -9.80 -7.29 -12.43
CA GLN A 12 -9.23 -7.58 -13.74
C GLN A 12 -8.39 -6.40 -14.25
N PRO A 13 -7.45 -6.61 -15.17
CA PRO A 13 -6.78 -5.54 -15.88
C PRO A 13 -7.72 -4.80 -16.84
N ASP A 14 -7.53 -3.49 -16.96
CA ASP A 14 -8.16 -2.69 -18.00
C ASP A 14 -7.41 -2.91 -19.35
N PRO A 15 -8.11 -3.28 -20.44
CA PRO A 15 -7.49 -3.50 -21.75
C PRO A 15 -7.05 -2.21 -22.45
N GLU A 16 -7.64 -1.06 -22.13
CA GLU A 16 -7.34 0.24 -22.73
C GLU A 16 -6.25 0.99 -21.97
N HIS A 17 -6.17 0.79 -20.64
CA HIS A 17 -5.26 1.52 -19.77
C HIS A 17 -4.25 0.62 -19.04
N SER A 18 -2.97 0.71 -19.43
CA SER A 18 -1.90 -0.05 -18.78
C SER A 18 -1.73 0.33 -17.30
N GLY A 19 -1.74 -0.66 -16.42
CA GLY A 19 -1.55 -0.45 -14.98
C GLY A 19 -2.81 -0.03 -14.22
N VAL A 20 -3.97 -0.07 -14.88
CA VAL A 20 -5.29 0.09 -14.23
C VAL A 20 -5.91 -1.28 -13.98
N LEU A 21 -6.50 -1.44 -12.81
CA LEU A 21 -7.36 -2.56 -12.46
C LEU A 21 -8.79 -2.06 -12.29
N TRP A 22 -9.75 -2.91 -12.64
CA TRP A 22 -11.18 -2.65 -12.46
C TRP A 22 -11.90 -3.88 -11.90
N CYS A 23 -12.94 -3.63 -11.11
CA CYS A 23 -13.80 -4.68 -10.58
C CYS A 23 -15.15 -4.66 -11.29
N LEU A 24 -15.49 -5.75 -11.99
CA LEU A 24 -16.77 -5.88 -12.68
C LEU A 24 -17.98 -6.05 -11.74
N THR A 25 -17.74 -6.29 -10.44
CA THR A 25 -18.81 -6.43 -9.45
C THR A 25 -19.32 -5.09 -8.94
N CYS A 26 -18.42 -4.15 -8.66
CA CYS A 26 -18.78 -2.83 -8.10
C CYS A 26 -18.41 -1.65 -9.01
N TRP A 27 -17.89 -1.93 -10.21
CA TRP A 27 -17.44 -0.95 -11.20
C TRP A 27 -16.38 0.02 -10.68
N HIS A 28 -15.64 -0.36 -9.64
CA HIS A 28 -14.53 0.41 -9.11
C HIS A 28 -13.28 0.20 -9.96
N ALA A 29 -12.64 1.28 -10.38
CA ALA A 29 -11.37 1.27 -11.11
C ALA A 29 -10.29 2.02 -10.32
N TRP A 30 -9.08 1.48 -10.30
CA TRP A 30 -7.93 2.07 -9.62
C TRP A 30 -6.62 1.77 -10.35
N THR A 31 -5.65 2.65 -10.20
CA THR A 31 -4.29 2.39 -10.70
C THR A 31 -3.55 1.52 -9.70
N LEU A 32 -2.80 0.54 -10.21
CA LEU A 32 -1.80 -0.12 -9.39
C LEU A 32 -0.77 0.93 -8.95
N PRO A 33 -0.30 0.89 -7.70
CA PRO A 33 0.82 1.70 -7.32
C PRO A 33 1.97 1.32 -8.24
N ARG A 34 2.31 2.21 -9.19
CA ARG A 34 3.62 2.19 -9.82
C ARG A 34 4.60 2.19 -8.66
N GLU A 35 5.55 1.26 -8.65
CA GLU A 35 6.67 1.29 -7.71
C GLU A 35 7.32 2.67 -7.82
N ARG A 36 6.84 3.61 -7.02
CA ARG A 36 7.58 4.81 -6.71
C ARG A 36 8.68 4.25 -5.87
N HIS A 37 9.87 4.16 -6.46
CA HIS A 37 11.12 4.02 -5.73
C HIS A 37 10.95 4.77 -4.41
N CYS A 38 10.74 4.06 -3.31
CA CYS A 38 10.68 4.69 -2.01
C CYS A 38 12.05 5.35 -1.87
N PRO A 39 12.19 6.69 -1.80
CA PRO A 39 13.48 7.33 -1.58
C PRO A 39 13.89 7.19 -0.11
N GLY A 40 13.64 6.00 0.45
CA GLY A 40 13.37 5.76 1.85
C GLY A 40 13.85 4.38 2.28
N TYR A 41 14.95 3.88 1.74
CA TYR A 41 15.89 3.20 2.63
C TYR A 41 16.76 4.27 3.29
N ARG A 42 16.17 4.99 4.25
CA ARG A 42 16.88 5.89 5.15
C ARG A 42 16.94 5.20 6.52
N PRO A 43 18.09 4.67 6.96
CA PRO A 43 18.24 3.97 8.25
C PRO A 43 17.91 4.84 9.48
N ALA A 44 17.69 6.15 9.31
CA ALA A 44 17.36 7.08 10.38
C ALA A 44 15.99 6.83 11.04
N LEU A 45 14.99 6.28 10.33
CA LEU A 45 13.67 6.05 10.94
C LEU A 45 13.72 4.98 12.05
N ASN A 46 14.68 4.03 11.96
CA ASN A 46 14.87 3.00 12.98
C ASN A 46 15.40 3.56 14.30
N ALA A 47 16.23 4.61 14.29
CA ALA A 47 16.77 5.19 15.52
C ALA A 47 15.67 5.88 16.35
N ALA A 48 14.80 6.65 15.68
CA ALA A 48 13.69 7.33 16.33
C ALA A 48 12.65 6.34 16.90
N LEU A 49 12.35 5.27 16.16
CA LEU A 49 11.45 4.21 16.64
C LEU A 49 12.05 3.43 17.81
N ARG A 50 13.36 3.14 17.81
CA ARG A 50 14.05 2.53 18.97
C ARG A 50 14.04 3.43 20.20
N MET A 51 14.19 4.75 20.03
CA MET A 51 14.07 5.69 21.16
C MET A 51 12.65 5.71 21.74
N LEU A 52 11.62 5.70 20.89
CA LEU A 52 10.23 5.68 21.34
C LEU A 52 9.91 4.39 22.11
N ASP A 53 10.42 3.24 21.67
CA ASP A 53 10.24 1.96 22.37
C ASP A 53 10.94 1.97 23.75
N ALA A 54 12.19 2.46 23.80
CA ALA A 54 12.95 2.60 25.04
C ALA A 54 12.30 3.57 26.05
N TYR A 55 11.68 4.67 25.58
CA TYR A 55 10.95 5.59 26.45
C TYR A 55 9.64 4.99 26.97
N ARG A 56 9.00 4.12 26.19
CA ARG A 56 7.74 3.49 26.58
C ARG A 56 7.90 2.51 27.75
N ASP A 57 9.05 1.84 27.82
CA ASP A 57 9.40 0.94 28.92
C ASP A 57 9.79 1.67 30.21
N LEU A 58 10.26 2.92 30.12
CA LEU A 58 10.63 3.74 31.29
C LEU A 58 9.42 4.40 31.98
N CYS A 59 8.26 4.44 31.34
CA CYS A 59 7.03 5.04 31.86
C CYS A 59 6.03 4.00 32.42
N ARG A 60 6.50 2.81 32.79
CA ARG A 60 5.70 1.74 33.41
C ARG A 60 6.07 1.56 34.88
#